data_AF-A0A160TZS9-F1
#
_entry.id   AF-A0A160TZS9-F1
#
_cell.length_a   1.000
_cell.length_b   1.000
_cell.length_c   1.000
_cell.angle_alpha   90.00
_cell.angle_beta   90.00
_cell.angle_gamma   90.00
#
_symmetry.space_group_name_H-M   'P 1'
#
loop_
_entity.id
_entity.type
_entity.pdbx_description
1 polymer ?
#
loop_
_entity_poly.entity_id
_entity_poly.type
_entity_poly.pdbx_seq_one_letter_code
_entity_poly.pdbx_strand_id
1 'polypeptide(L)'
;MIELVLLDQAIPAMPSPVQTDLRSLYAQGVEARFAGRFDEALGMFEALLATNPEDVDSRLNAALCLIALERLDEAESELEHVINQAPDYVDAYTALARVRRMKGDAQGSHEFIDAAETLSSDHADYAAMREQASRQDRNRITTNLTASRSSLTKDLPDWTSLSPAVAVRVSDTLTLSASALYAERFDRSNTNVHIGAAKRTGFGHVRMEIGGGTNTTFLPNTTVLVGAGVATHYPGLELLSDIRTSEYQSGRVTSFLPGAQYTFAGEAAEIEVRYINVRDENDQHRSGYRMRSTFRPTGPWAVHLYYADAPESSDGATVEVQSYAAGLEMRFGRTTALRLTAGKELRTAYDRTDISLSLARSF
;
A
#
# COMPACT_ATOMS: atom_id res chain seq x y z
N MET A 1 72.55 -33.31 -44.44
CA MET A 1 72.73 -31.91 -44.87
C MET A 1 71.34 -31.37 -45.12
N ILE A 2 71.07 -30.17 -44.63
CA ILE A 2 69.77 -29.60 -44.30
C ILE A 2 68.86 -29.41 -45.52
N GLU A 3 67.56 -29.67 -45.38
CA GLU A 3 66.54 -28.75 -45.90
C GLU A 3 65.22 -28.87 -45.12
N LEU A 4 64.80 -27.72 -44.57
CA LEU A 4 63.49 -27.44 -44.00
C LEU A 4 62.48 -27.28 -45.15
N VAL A 5 61.29 -27.88 -45.02
CA VAL A 5 60.05 -27.29 -45.56
C VAL A 5 58.93 -27.51 -44.54
N LEU A 6 58.36 -26.40 -44.08
CA LEU A 6 57.17 -26.32 -43.23
C LEU A 6 55.95 -26.91 -43.94
N LEU A 7 55.05 -27.58 -43.21
CA LEU A 7 53.60 -27.43 -43.42
C LEU A 7 52.77 -27.89 -42.21
N ASP A 8 51.69 -27.14 -41.98
CA ASP A 8 50.49 -27.46 -41.20
C ASP A 8 50.55 -27.48 -39.66
N GLN A 9 50.49 -26.28 -39.08
CA GLN A 9 49.78 -26.07 -37.82
C GLN A 9 48.45 -25.36 -38.16
N ALA A 10 47.37 -26.11 -38.04
CA ALA A 10 46.01 -25.63 -38.22
C ALA A 10 45.73 -24.46 -37.27
N ILE A 11 45.36 -23.31 -37.84
CA ILE A 11 44.77 -22.20 -37.09
C ILE A 11 43.37 -22.68 -36.65
N PRO A 12 43.05 -22.74 -35.34
CA PRO A 12 41.69 -23.07 -34.92
C PRO A 12 40.75 -21.98 -35.45
N ALA A 13 39.72 -22.40 -36.18
CA ALA A 13 38.68 -21.52 -36.67
C ALA A 13 38.13 -20.69 -35.50
N MET A 14 38.16 -19.37 -35.62
CA MET A 14 37.48 -18.51 -34.66
C MET A 14 36.00 -18.91 -34.63
N PRO A 15 35.37 -19.03 -33.44
CA PRO A 15 33.94 -19.28 -33.38
C PRO A 15 33.22 -18.16 -34.15
N SER A 16 32.33 -18.56 -35.06
CA SER A 16 31.45 -17.63 -35.76
C SER A 16 30.72 -16.77 -34.73
N PRO A 17 30.60 -15.44 -34.92
CA PRO A 17 29.84 -14.62 -34.00
C PRO A 17 28.44 -15.20 -33.89
N VAL A 18 28.00 -15.46 -32.66
CA VAL A 18 26.62 -15.87 -32.38
C VAL A 18 25.73 -14.83 -33.04
N GLN A 19 25.14 -15.19 -34.17
CA GLN A 19 24.05 -14.44 -34.78
C GLN A 19 22.87 -14.61 -33.83
N THR A 20 22.82 -13.78 -32.81
CA THR A 20 21.61 -13.62 -32.02
C THR A 20 20.55 -13.13 -32.99
N ASP A 21 19.64 -14.03 -33.37
CA ASP A 21 18.49 -13.67 -34.19
C ASP A 21 17.76 -12.51 -33.50
N LEU A 22 17.59 -11.38 -34.18
CA LEU A 22 16.96 -10.20 -33.61
C LEU A 22 15.55 -10.50 -33.10
N ARG A 23 14.83 -11.43 -33.77
CA ARG A 23 13.52 -11.91 -33.28
C ARG A 23 13.65 -12.71 -31.98
N SER A 24 14.70 -13.51 -31.86
CA SER A 24 15.02 -14.23 -30.62
C SER A 24 15.40 -13.27 -29.49
N LEU A 25 16.11 -12.18 -29.79
CA LEU A 25 16.50 -11.19 -28.79
C LEU A 25 15.30 -10.39 -28.27
N TYR A 26 14.38 -10.01 -29.14
CA TYR A 26 13.14 -9.34 -28.75
C TYR A 26 12.30 -10.22 -27.80
N ALA A 27 12.10 -11.50 -28.15
CA ALA A 27 11.36 -12.43 -27.31
C ALA A 27 12.01 -12.61 -25.92
N GLN A 28 13.35 -12.72 -25.86
CA GLN A 28 14.09 -12.80 -24.61
C GLN A 28 13.97 -11.53 -23.77
N GLY A 29 14.03 -10.35 -24.39
CA GLY A 29 13.85 -9.06 -23.71
C GLY A 29 12.45 -8.94 -23.08
N VAL A 30 11.42 -9.37 -23.81
CA VAL A 30 10.05 -9.43 -23.31
C VAL A 30 9.92 -10.41 -22.13
N GLU A 31 10.50 -11.61 -22.25
CA GLU A 31 10.51 -12.59 -21.16
C GLU A 31 11.23 -12.08 -19.91
N ALA A 32 12.41 -11.47 -20.07
CA ALA A 32 13.17 -10.87 -18.98
C ALA A 32 12.38 -9.75 -18.29
N ARG A 33 11.68 -8.90 -19.06
CA ARG A 33 10.80 -7.85 -18.53
C ARG A 33 9.66 -8.44 -17.70
N PHE A 34 8.99 -9.49 -18.19
CA PHE A 34 7.91 -10.16 -17.45
C PHE A 34 8.42 -10.90 -16.20
N ALA A 35 9.67 -11.36 -16.22
CA ALA A 35 10.32 -11.97 -15.07
C ALA A 35 10.89 -10.95 -14.06
N GLY A 36 10.68 -9.65 -14.28
CA GLY A 36 11.14 -8.58 -13.39
C GLY A 36 12.63 -8.25 -13.48
N ARG A 37 13.34 -8.80 -14.45
CA ARG A 37 14.77 -8.53 -14.71
C ARG A 37 14.90 -7.32 -15.62
N PHE A 38 14.53 -6.15 -15.10
CA PHE A 38 14.35 -4.95 -15.91
C PHE A 38 15.64 -4.38 -16.51
N ASP A 39 16.77 -4.42 -15.79
CA ASP A 39 18.07 -3.98 -16.33
C ASP A 39 18.55 -4.88 -17.48
N GLU A 40 18.37 -6.20 -17.36
CA GLU A 40 18.71 -7.16 -18.42
C GLU A 40 17.83 -6.94 -19.65
N ALA A 41 16.52 -6.82 -19.44
CA ALA A 41 15.57 -6.56 -20.51
C ALA A 41 15.87 -5.25 -21.23
N LEU A 42 16.18 -4.18 -20.48
CA LEU A 42 16.53 -2.88 -21.05
C LEU A 42 17.75 -2.99 -21.96
N GLY A 43 18.82 -3.67 -21.52
CA GLY A 43 20.01 -3.88 -22.34
C GLY A 43 19.74 -4.65 -23.64
N MET A 44 18.79 -5.60 -23.62
CA MET A 44 18.35 -6.32 -24.82
C MET A 44 17.59 -5.40 -25.80
N PHE A 45 16.67 -4.55 -25.29
CA PHE A 45 15.96 -3.60 -26.14
C PHE A 45 16.87 -2.49 -26.68
N GLU A 46 17.85 -2.02 -25.90
CA GLU A 46 18.88 -1.08 -26.37
C GLU A 46 19.71 -1.68 -27.51
N ALA A 47 20.09 -2.97 -27.43
CA ALA A 47 20.79 -3.66 -28.51
C ALA A 47 19.95 -3.79 -29.80
N LEU A 48 18.65 -4.00 -29.66
CA LEU A 48 17.71 -4.01 -30.79
C LEU A 48 17.61 -2.62 -31.43
N LEU A 49 17.46 -1.57 -30.61
CA LEU A 49 17.37 -0.19 -31.08
C LEU A 49 18.68 0.30 -31.71
N ALA A 50 19.84 -0.23 -31.30
CA ALA A 50 21.11 0.04 -31.97
C ALA A 50 21.16 -0.52 -33.40
N THR A 51 20.39 -1.58 -33.68
CA THR A 51 20.31 -2.20 -35.01
C THR A 51 19.19 -1.61 -35.86
N ASN A 52 18.04 -1.32 -35.23
CA ASN A 52 16.90 -0.65 -35.85
C ASN A 52 16.36 0.45 -34.92
N PRO A 53 16.84 1.69 -35.07
CA PRO A 53 16.39 2.80 -34.23
C PRO A 53 14.88 3.10 -34.38
N GLU A 54 14.24 2.80 -35.50
CA GLU A 54 12.84 3.17 -35.72
C GLU A 54 11.85 2.09 -35.22
N ASP A 55 12.33 1.08 -34.48
CA ASP A 55 11.48 0.02 -33.92
C ASP A 55 10.68 0.50 -32.69
N VAL A 56 9.45 0.94 -32.95
CA VAL A 56 8.51 1.44 -31.94
C VAL A 56 8.17 0.42 -30.85
N ASP A 57 8.12 -0.89 -31.17
CA ASP A 57 7.79 -1.93 -30.21
C ASP A 57 8.94 -2.15 -29.21
N SER A 58 10.17 -2.22 -29.72
CA SER A 58 11.37 -2.30 -28.88
C SER A 58 11.52 -1.05 -28.00
N ARG A 59 11.19 0.12 -28.55
CA ARG A 59 11.24 1.40 -27.83
C ARG A 59 10.20 1.51 -26.72
N LEU A 60 8.95 1.11 -26.98
CA LEU A 60 7.91 1.00 -25.94
C LEU A 60 8.39 0.07 -24.81
N ASN A 61 8.90 -1.11 -25.16
CA ASN A 61 9.33 -2.07 -24.13
C ASN A 61 10.55 -1.57 -23.32
N ALA A 62 11.49 -0.84 -23.94
CA ALA A 62 12.57 -0.15 -23.24
C ALA A 62 12.02 0.87 -22.24
N ALA A 63 11.07 1.71 -22.66
CA ALA A 63 10.41 2.68 -21.79
C ALA A 63 9.67 2.01 -20.61
N LEU A 64 8.99 0.88 -20.85
CA LEU A 64 8.34 0.12 -19.78
C LEU A 64 9.35 -0.43 -18.75
N CYS A 65 10.55 -0.83 -19.18
CA CYS A 65 11.64 -1.20 -18.27
C CYS A 65 12.16 0.01 -17.48
N LEU A 66 12.37 1.14 -18.14
CA LEU A 66 12.80 2.40 -17.51
C LEU A 66 11.81 2.87 -16.44
N ILE A 67 10.50 2.73 -16.67
CA ILE A 67 9.46 3.02 -15.67
C ILE A 67 9.61 2.12 -14.44
N ALA A 68 9.84 0.82 -14.64
CA ALA A 68 10.01 -0.13 -13.54
C ALA A 68 11.29 0.13 -12.73
N LEU A 69 12.31 0.71 -13.37
CA LEU A 69 13.57 1.15 -12.76
C LEU A 69 13.49 2.57 -12.15
N GLU A 70 12.32 3.21 -12.14
CA GLU A 70 12.10 4.60 -11.70
C GLU A 70 12.94 5.66 -12.46
N ARG A 71 13.44 5.32 -13.66
CA ARG A 71 14.16 6.24 -14.58
C ARG A 71 13.15 7.00 -15.45
N LEU A 72 12.34 7.83 -14.80
CA LEU A 72 11.12 8.40 -15.38
C LEU A 72 11.36 9.40 -16.53
N ASP A 73 12.41 10.21 -16.47
CA ASP A 73 12.71 11.20 -17.51
C ASP A 73 13.16 10.53 -18.82
N GLU A 74 13.92 9.44 -18.71
CA GLU A 74 14.35 8.65 -19.87
C GLU A 74 13.17 7.89 -20.46
N ALA A 75 12.32 7.29 -19.61
CA ALA A 75 11.10 6.63 -20.07
C ALA A 75 10.18 7.58 -20.84
N GLU A 76 10.02 8.81 -20.36
CA GLU A 76 9.25 9.84 -21.04
C GLU A 76 9.79 10.16 -22.44
N SER A 77 11.10 10.39 -22.56
CA SER A 77 11.74 10.67 -23.84
C SER A 77 11.54 9.54 -24.85
N GLU A 78 11.62 8.28 -24.42
CA GLU A 78 11.41 7.13 -25.29
C GLU A 78 9.96 7.03 -25.77
N LEU A 79 9.00 7.30 -24.89
CA LEU A 79 7.57 7.26 -25.24
C LEU A 79 7.13 8.42 -26.13
N GLU A 80 7.68 9.62 -25.92
CA GLU A 80 7.46 10.76 -26.82
C GLU A 80 7.95 10.43 -28.24
N HIS A 81 9.05 9.70 -28.37
CA HIS A 81 9.54 9.23 -29.66
C HIS A 81 8.59 8.22 -30.30
N VAL A 82 8.08 7.25 -29.53
CA VAL A 82 7.07 6.29 -30.02
C VAL A 82 5.84 7.02 -30.55
N ILE A 83 5.32 8.02 -29.83
CA ILE A 83 4.14 8.80 -30.25
C ILE A 83 4.42 9.62 -31.52
N ASN A 84 5.61 10.17 -31.65
CA ASN A 84 5.99 10.93 -32.86
C ASN A 84 6.05 10.04 -34.11
N GLN A 85 6.46 8.77 -33.96
CA GLN A 85 6.54 7.80 -35.06
C GLN A 85 5.21 7.09 -35.34
N ALA A 86 4.46 6.76 -34.28
CA ALA A 86 3.20 6.03 -34.32
C ALA A 86 2.15 6.75 -33.44
N PRO A 87 1.49 7.81 -33.96
CA PRO A 87 0.54 8.63 -33.19
C PRO A 87 -0.74 7.89 -32.76
N ASP A 88 -1.02 6.72 -33.31
CA ASP A 88 -2.16 5.86 -32.97
C ASP A 88 -1.80 4.74 -31.97
N TYR A 89 -0.57 4.72 -31.46
CA TYR A 89 -0.08 3.68 -30.57
C TYR A 89 -0.53 3.91 -29.11
N VAL A 90 -1.76 3.48 -28.80
CA VAL A 90 -2.47 3.71 -27.52
C VAL A 90 -1.65 3.32 -26.27
N ASP A 91 -0.85 2.26 -26.34
CA ASP A 91 -0.03 1.79 -25.22
C ASP A 91 1.03 2.83 -24.80
N ALA A 92 1.54 3.63 -25.73
CA ALA A 92 2.50 4.68 -25.41
C ALA A 92 1.84 5.84 -24.64
N TYR A 93 0.63 6.24 -25.02
CA TYR A 93 -0.16 7.23 -24.28
C TYR A 93 -0.49 6.75 -22.87
N THR A 94 -0.90 5.48 -22.74
CA THR A 94 -1.17 4.86 -21.43
C THR A 94 0.09 4.80 -20.55
N ALA A 95 1.24 4.48 -21.15
CA ALA A 95 2.52 4.48 -20.46
C ALA A 95 2.96 5.90 -20.05
N LEU A 96 2.75 6.93 -20.88
CA LEU A 96 3.05 8.33 -20.53
C LEU A 96 2.13 8.86 -19.44
N ALA A 97 0.84 8.52 -19.47
CA ALA A 97 -0.07 8.83 -18.38
C ALA A 97 0.46 8.27 -17.05
N ARG A 98 0.99 7.03 -17.08
CA ARG A 98 1.64 6.41 -15.91
C ARG A 98 2.92 7.13 -15.49
N VAL A 99 3.77 7.55 -16.44
CA VAL A 99 4.99 8.34 -16.17
C VAL A 99 4.65 9.68 -15.53
N ARG A 100 3.75 10.46 -16.12
CA ARG A 100 3.29 11.75 -15.59
C ARG A 100 2.71 11.61 -14.20
N ARG A 101 1.91 10.57 -13.97
CA ARG A 101 1.45 10.20 -12.64
C ARG A 101 2.64 9.93 -11.72
N MET A 102 3.60 9.07 -12.06
CA MET A 102 4.75 8.80 -11.19
C MET A 102 5.61 10.06 -10.91
N LYS A 103 5.62 11.04 -11.82
CA LYS A 103 6.27 12.35 -11.64
C LYS A 103 5.44 13.34 -10.78
N GLY A 104 4.18 13.03 -10.50
CA GLY A 104 3.24 13.88 -9.75
C GLY A 104 2.56 14.95 -10.61
N ASP A 105 2.63 14.82 -11.93
CA ASP A 105 1.93 15.65 -12.90
C ASP A 105 0.56 15.04 -13.22
N ALA A 106 -0.40 15.24 -12.32
CA ALA A 106 -1.75 14.71 -12.47
C ALA A 106 -2.45 15.28 -13.72
N GLN A 107 -2.23 16.56 -14.03
CA GLN A 107 -2.83 17.22 -15.19
C GLN A 107 -2.29 16.63 -16.49
N GLY A 108 -0.97 16.50 -16.63
CA GLY A 108 -0.37 15.82 -17.79
C GLY A 108 -0.77 14.35 -17.88
N SER A 109 -0.95 13.67 -16.74
CA SER A 109 -1.48 12.30 -16.71
C SER A 109 -2.89 12.23 -17.28
N HIS A 110 -3.78 13.16 -16.91
CA HIS A 110 -5.13 13.26 -17.46
C HIS A 110 -5.13 13.51 -18.98
N GLU A 111 -4.28 14.43 -19.47
CA GLU A 111 -4.16 14.73 -20.89
C GLU A 111 -3.79 13.50 -21.73
N PHE A 112 -2.84 12.68 -21.26
CA PHE A 112 -2.49 11.44 -21.97
C PHE A 112 -3.54 10.34 -21.84
N ILE A 113 -4.32 10.30 -20.75
CA ILE A 113 -5.47 9.37 -20.64
C ILE A 113 -6.55 9.76 -21.65
N ASP A 114 -6.86 11.05 -21.78
CA ASP A 114 -7.87 11.56 -22.73
C ASP A 114 -7.45 11.27 -24.18
N ALA A 115 -6.16 11.42 -24.49
CA ALA A 115 -5.60 11.05 -25.79
C ALA A 115 -5.70 9.54 -26.07
N ALA A 116 -5.34 8.69 -25.09
CA ALA A 116 -5.46 7.23 -25.21
C ALA A 116 -6.92 6.79 -25.45
N GLU A 117 -7.87 7.38 -24.72
CA GLU A 117 -9.30 7.09 -24.86
C GLU A 117 -9.85 7.50 -26.22
N THR A 118 -9.41 8.65 -26.75
CA THR A 118 -9.82 9.12 -28.08
C THR A 118 -9.35 8.18 -29.20
N LEU A 119 -8.21 7.53 -29.00
CA LEU A 119 -7.58 6.62 -29.98
C LEU A 119 -8.06 5.16 -29.85
N SER A 120 -8.62 4.77 -28.70
CA SER A 120 -9.04 3.39 -28.44
C SER A 120 -10.47 3.11 -28.91
N SER A 121 -10.66 1.94 -29.54
CA SER A 121 -12.00 1.35 -29.79
C SER A 121 -12.39 0.32 -28.72
N ASP A 122 -11.45 -0.04 -27.84
CA ASP A 122 -11.63 -0.99 -26.73
C ASP A 122 -11.79 -0.25 -25.39
N HIS A 123 -12.59 -0.81 -24.50
CA HIS A 123 -13.00 -0.19 -23.24
C HIS A 123 -11.97 -0.50 -22.14
N ALA A 124 -10.74 0.02 -22.27
CA ALA A 124 -9.87 0.12 -21.10
C ALA A 124 -10.54 1.01 -20.03
N ASP A 125 -10.37 0.68 -18.75
CA ASP A 125 -10.99 1.43 -17.64
C ASP A 125 -10.24 2.76 -17.38
N TYR A 126 -10.37 3.68 -18.33
CA TYR A 126 -9.79 5.03 -18.25
C TYR A 126 -10.39 5.84 -17.08
N ALA A 127 -11.57 5.46 -16.58
CA ALA A 127 -12.16 6.07 -15.39
C ALA A 127 -11.34 5.72 -14.13
N ALA A 128 -10.97 4.45 -13.95
CA ALA A 128 -10.08 4.03 -12.87
C ALA A 128 -8.68 4.68 -12.99
N MET A 129 -8.15 4.80 -14.21
CA MET A 129 -6.87 5.51 -14.44
C MET A 129 -6.94 6.99 -14.07
N ARG A 130 -8.04 7.68 -14.44
CA ARG A 130 -8.26 9.08 -14.05
C ARG A 130 -8.45 9.23 -12.56
N GLU A 131 -9.18 8.34 -11.91
CA GLU A 131 -9.28 8.36 -10.46
C GLU A 131 -7.91 8.17 -9.79
N GLN A 132 -7.08 7.27 -10.33
CA GLN A 132 -5.72 7.04 -9.85
C GLN A 132 -4.80 8.25 -10.06
N ALA A 133 -4.92 8.94 -11.19
CA ALA A 133 -4.20 10.19 -11.48
C ALA A 133 -4.67 11.34 -10.57
N SER A 134 -5.98 11.50 -10.39
CA SER A 134 -6.60 12.48 -9.49
C SER A 134 -6.31 12.23 -8.01
N ARG A 135 -5.87 11.04 -7.60
CA ARG A 135 -5.47 10.73 -6.20
C ARG A 135 -4.12 11.34 -5.80
N GLN A 136 -3.42 12.01 -6.72
CA GLN A 136 -2.17 12.73 -6.47
C GLN A 136 -2.39 14.20 -6.13
N ASP A 137 -3.11 14.44 -5.05
CA ASP A 137 -2.96 15.68 -4.29
C ASP A 137 -1.65 15.59 -3.49
N ARG A 138 -0.55 16.11 -4.07
CA ARG A 138 0.68 16.38 -3.29
C ARG A 138 0.35 17.37 -2.17
N ASN A 139 0.95 17.18 -0.99
CA ASN A 139 0.65 17.92 0.25
C ASN A 139 -0.76 17.71 0.84
N ARG A 140 -1.47 16.64 0.46
CA ARG A 140 -2.75 16.33 1.10
C ARG A 140 -2.57 16.06 2.58
N ILE A 141 -3.19 16.91 3.40
CA ILE A 141 -3.25 16.74 4.85
C ILE A 141 -4.58 16.08 5.16
N THR A 142 -4.57 14.94 5.83
CA THR A 142 -5.78 14.30 6.34
C THR A 142 -5.78 14.37 7.85
N THR A 143 -6.78 15.01 8.43
CA THR A 143 -7.02 15.02 9.87
C THR A 143 -8.18 14.09 10.21
N ASN A 144 -8.13 13.50 11.38
CA ASN A 144 -9.23 12.75 11.97
C ASN A 144 -9.35 13.12 13.44
N LEU A 145 -10.58 13.31 13.92
CA LEU A 145 -10.88 13.46 15.34
C LEU A 145 -11.93 12.43 15.70
N THR A 146 -11.61 11.54 16.62
CA THR A 146 -12.57 10.57 17.16
C THR A 146 -12.81 10.83 18.63
N ALA A 147 -14.08 10.94 19.02
CA ALA A 147 -14.49 10.96 20.42
C ALA A 147 -15.34 9.73 20.70
N SER A 148 -15.15 9.09 21.85
CA SER A 148 -15.96 7.95 22.26
C SER A 148 -16.38 8.03 23.72
N ARG A 149 -17.51 7.38 24.01
CA ARG A 149 -17.97 7.06 25.35
C ARG A 149 -18.42 5.62 25.38
N SER A 150 -17.94 4.88 26.37
CA SER A 150 -18.31 3.49 26.56
C SER A 150 -18.93 3.28 27.93
N SER A 151 -20.07 2.61 27.98
CA SER A 151 -20.68 2.16 29.22
C SER A 151 -20.26 0.73 29.55
N LEU A 152 -20.10 0.46 30.83
CA LEU A 152 -19.68 -0.83 31.35
C LEU A 152 -20.80 -1.48 32.16
N THR A 153 -20.89 -2.80 32.08
CA THR A 153 -21.74 -3.58 33.00
C THR A 153 -21.15 -3.59 34.41
N LYS A 154 -21.94 -4.11 35.39
CA LYS A 154 -21.57 -4.21 36.81
C LYS A 154 -21.38 -2.85 37.50
N ASP A 155 -22.14 -1.85 37.06
CA ASP A 155 -22.14 -0.48 37.60
C ASP A 155 -20.75 0.15 37.68
N LEU A 156 -19.87 -0.23 36.74
CA LEU A 156 -18.53 0.33 36.61
C LEU A 156 -18.59 1.71 35.92
N PRO A 157 -17.69 2.65 36.30
CA PRO A 157 -17.63 3.98 35.67
C PRO A 157 -17.44 3.90 34.15
N ASP A 158 -18.13 4.79 33.44
CA ASP A 158 -17.99 4.95 32.01
C ASP A 158 -16.55 5.27 31.60
N TRP A 159 -16.18 4.80 30.41
CA TRP A 159 -14.93 5.15 29.76
C TRP A 159 -15.16 6.26 28.75
N THR A 160 -14.19 7.16 28.61
CA THR A 160 -14.20 8.17 27.55
C THR A 160 -12.87 8.21 26.83
N SER A 161 -12.89 8.59 25.55
CA SER A 161 -11.65 8.80 24.82
C SER A 161 -11.76 9.91 23.78
N LEU A 162 -10.63 10.54 23.49
CA LEU A 162 -10.44 11.51 22.43
C LEU A 162 -9.14 11.19 21.67
N SER A 163 -9.25 11.02 20.36
CA SER A 163 -8.12 10.67 19.50
C SER A 163 -8.05 11.59 18.27
N PRO A 164 -7.28 12.69 18.35
CA PRO A 164 -6.88 13.45 17.18
C PRO A 164 -5.74 12.75 16.45
N ALA A 165 -5.80 12.77 15.12
CA ALA A 165 -4.76 12.26 14.24
C ALA A 165 -4.58 13.18 13.02
N VAL A 166 -3.37 13.22 12.50
CA VAL A 166 -3.01 13.89 11.26
C VAL A 166 -2.10 12.97 10.45
N ALA A 167 -2.32 12.94 9.14
CA ALA A 167 -1.46 12.31 8.17
C ALA A 167 -1.15 13.29 7.05
N VAL A 168 0.13 13.40 6.70
CA VAL A 168 0.63 14.30 5.67
C VAL A 168 1.32 13.46 4.61
N ARG A 169 0.83 13.55 3.38
CA ARG A 169 1.53 12.96 2.23
C ARG A 169 2.68 13.90 1.84
N VAL A 170 3.89 13.52 2.23
CA VAL A 170 5.13 14.30 2.01
C VAL A 170 5.67 14.10 0.60
N SER A 171 5.48 12.91 0.02
CA SER A 171 5.79 12.62 -1.38
C SER A 171 4.79 11.61 -1.96
N ASP A 172 4.94 11.26 -3.24
CA ASP A 172 4.08 10.26 -3.90
C ASP A 172 4.19 8.86 -3.26
N THR A 173 5.28 8.59 -2.54
CA THR A 173 5.53 7.32 -1.88
C THR A 173 5.51 7.42 -0.36
N LEU A 174 5.77 8.59 0.23
CA LEU A 174 5.91 8.75 1.68
C LEU A 174 4.74 9.51 2.30
N THR A 175 4.12 8.90 3.31
CA THR A 175 3.16 9.53 4.21
C THR A 175 3.71 9.51 5.63
N LEU A 176 3.68 10.66 6.31
CA LEU A 176 3.97 10.78 7.73
C LEU A 176 2.67 10.92 8.50
N SER A 177 2.60 10.36 9.70
CA SER A 177 1.41 10.44 10.55
C SER A 177 1.79 10.75 11.99
N ALA A 178 0.90 11.46 12.68
CA ALA A 178 0.97 11.65 14.12
C ALA A 178 -0.45 11.51 14.70
N SER A 179 -0.56 10.90 15.87
CA SER A 179 -1.83 10.77 16.58
C SER A 179 -1.62 10.84 18.08
N ALA A 180 -2.64 11.31 18.78
CA ALA A 180 -2.73 11.19 20.23
C ALA A 180 -3.98 10.40 20.62
N LEU A 181 -3.95 9.81 21.81
CA LEU A 181 -5.10 9.21 22.47
C LEU A 181 -5.11 9.68 23.91
N TYR A 182 -6.09 10.50 24.26
CA TYR A 182 -6.48 10.75 25.64
C TYR A 182 -7.60 9.78 26.01
N ALA A 183 -7.46 9.08 27.12
CA ALA A 183 -8.49 8.15 27.61
C ALA A 183 -8.68 8.31 29.10
N GLU A 184 -9.94 8.26 29.55
CA GLU A 184 -10.32 8.18 30.96
C GLU A 184 -11.00 6.85 31.23
N ARG A 185 -10.51 6.14 32.25
CA ARG A 185 -11.01 4.85 32.70
C ARG A 185 -10.85 4.74 34.21
N PHE A 186 -11.91 4.34 34.92
CA PHE A 186 -11.87 4.12 36.38
C PHE A 186 -11.23 5.28 37.17
N ASP A 187 -11.65 6.51 36.88
CA ASP A 187 -11.13 7.74 37.48
C ASP A 187 -9.63 8.00 37.25
N ARG A 188 -9.04 7.36 36.24
CA ARG A 188 -7.65 7.56 35.81
C ARG A 188 -7.63 8.03 34.36
N SER A 189 -6.73 8.95 34.05
CA SER A 189 -6.50 9.39 32.68
C SER A 189 -5.11 8.98 32.20
N ASN A 190 -5.01 8.58 30.93
CA ASN A 190 -3.74 8.32 30.25
C ASN A 190 -3.74 9.06 28.91
N THR A 191 -2.54 9.45 28.48
CA THR A 191 -2.31 10.02 27.17
C THR A 191 -1.18 9.29 26.48
N ASN A 192 -1.44 8.81 25.26
CA ASN A 192 -0.41 8.28 24.37
C ASN A 192 -0.26 9.16 23.14
N VAL A 193 0.97 9.28 22.65
CA VAL A 193 1.30 9.92 21.39
C VAL A 193 2.03 8.92 20.52
N HIS A 194 1.68 8.89 19.24
CA HIS A 194 2.28 8.02 18.24
C HIS A 194 2.68 8.86 17.03
N ILE A 195 3.83 8.53 16.45
CA ILE A 195 4.29 9.04 15.17
C ILE A 195 4.60 7.85 14.27
N GLY A 196 4.33 8.00 12.98
CA GLY A 196 4.50 6.94 12.02
C GLY A 196 4.88 7.43 10.64
N ALA A 197 5.37 6.50 9.85
CA ALA A 197 5.68 6.70 8.46
C ALA A 197 5.21 5.47 7.67
N ALA A 198 4.60 5.70 6.51
CA ALA A 198 4.26 4.66 5.55
C ALA A 198 4.91 5.02 4.20
N LYS A 199 5.66 4.08 3.63
CA LYS A 199 6.32 4.22 2.35
C LYS A 199 5.79 3.18 1.36
N ARG A 200 5.28 3.64 0.21
CA ARG A 200 4.98 2.78 -0.94
C ARG A 200 6.28 2.32 -1.59
N THR A 201 6.34 1.05 -1.96
CA THR A 201 7.49 0.39 -2.58
C THR A 201 7.05 -0.28 -3.89
N GLY A 202 8.00 -0.75 -4.71
CA GLY A 202 7.67 -1.51 -5.92
C GLY A 202 6.90 -2.82 -5.69
N PHE A 203 6.94 -3.35 -4.47
CA PHE A 203 6.24 -4.59 -4.09
C PHE A 203 4.96 -4.34 -3.27
N GLY A 204 4.62 -3.11 -2.92
CA GLY A 204 3.47 -2.78 -2.08
C GLY A 204 3.77 -1.60 -1.16
N HIS A 205 3.82 -1.83 0.15
CA HIS A 205 4.16 -0.79 1.11
C HIS A 205 4.83 -1.33 2.38
N VAL A 206 5.56 -0.46 3.06
CA VAL A 206 6.10 -0.68 4.40
C VAL A 206 5.64 0.44 5.32
N ARG A 207 5.50 0.14 6.61
CA ARG A 207 5.13 1.14 7.62
C ARG A 207 5.87 0.91 8.92
N MET A 208 6.10 1.99 9.63
CA MET A 208 6.63 2.00 10.98
C MET A 208 5.84 2.99 11.82
N GLU A 209 5.62 2.65 13.08
CA GLU A 209 5.03 3.55 14.07
C GLU A 209 5.79 3.39 15.38
N ILE A 210 6.06 4.50 16.06
CA ILE A 210 6.58 4.53 17.41
C ILE A 210 5.73 5.45 18.25
N GLY A 211 5.49 5.09 19.50
CA GLY A 211 4.65 5.88 20.38
C GLY A 211 4.69 5.40 21.81
N GLY A 212 3.89 6.02 22.66
CA GLY A 212 3.88 5.74 24.09
C GLY A 212 3.29 6.90 24.88
N GLY A 213 3.11 6.69 26.17
CA GLY A 213 2.73 7.72 27.11
C GLY A 213 3.68 7.75 28.30
N THR A 214 3.74 8.89 28.98
CA THR A 214 4.47 9.01 30.24
C THR A 214 3.54 8.72 31.40
N ASN A 215 4.02 7.94 32.38
CA ASN A 215 3.25 7.56 33.58
C ASN A 215 1.88 6.92 33.28
N THR A 216 1.80 6.16 32.19
CA THR A 216 0.57 5.44 31.83
C THR A 216 0.30 4.29 32.79
N THR A 217 -0.97 4.07 33.11
CA THR A 217 -1.44 3.05 34.05
C THR A 217 -2.14 1.89 33.35
N PHE A 218 -2.79 2.13 32.22
CA PHE A 218 -3.49 1.12 31.42
C PHE A 218 -3.16 1.16 29.92
N LEU A 219 -2.61 2.28 29.44
CA LEU A 219 -1.99 2.36 28.12
C LEU A 219 -0.51 1.95 28.18
N PRO A 220 0.15 1.66 27.05
CA PRO A 220 1.55 1.30 27.04
C PRO A 220 2.47 2.52 27.22
N ASN A 221 3.57 2.35 27.96
CA ASN A 221 4.63 3.35 28.12
C ASN A 221 5.41 3.55 26.80
N THR A 222 5.55 2.48 26.01
CA THR A 222 6.20 2.53 24.70
C THR A 222 5.56 1.51 23.78
N THR A 223 5.48 1.82 22.49
CA THR A 223 5.01 0.93 21.44
C THR A 223 5.87 1.15 20.20
N VAL A 224 6.27 0.06 19.58
CA VAL A 224 6.90 0.03 18.26
C VAL A 224 6.10 -0.91 17.39
N LEU A 225 5.73 -0.46 16.19
CA LEU A 225 5.12 -1.28 15.15
C LEU A 225 5.94 -1.17 13.88
N VAL A 226 6.15 -2.31 13.23
CA VAL A 226 6.66 -2.40 11.86
C VAL A 226 5.70 -3.29 11.08
N GLY A 227 5.35 -2.87 9.87
CA GLY A 227 4.42 -3.59 9.03
C GLY A 227 4.77 -3.52 7.55
N ALA A 228 4.27 -4.48 6.79
CA ALA A 228 4.38 -4.51 5.35
C ALA A 228 3.08 -5.02 4.71
N GLY A 229 2.79 -4.49 3.53
CA GLY A 229 1.75 -4.95 2.62
C GLY A 229 2.38 -5.28 1.27
N VAL A 230 1.98 -6.41 0.70
CA VAL A 230 2.47 -6.90 -0.58
C VAL A 230 1.29 -7.17 -1.49
N ALA A 231 1.24 -6.45 -2.61
CA ALA A 231 0.26 -6.70 -3.65
C ALA A 231 0.51 -8.08 -4.28
N THR A 232 -0.56 -8.81 -4.56
CA THR A 232 -0.44 -10.14 -5.17
C THR A 232 -0.71 -10.08 -6.68
N HIS A 233 -0.47 -11.21 -7.36
CA HIS A 233 -0.86 -11.40 -8.76
C HIS A 233 -2.39 -11.42 -8.95
N TYR A 234 -3.17 -11.55 -7.86
CA TYR A 234 -4.62 -11.46 -7.89
C TYR A 234 -5.05 -10.01 -7.66
N PRO A 235 -5.71 -9.35 -8.63
CA PRO A 235 -6.15 -7.97 -8.49
C PRO A 235 -7.03 -7.77 -7.24
N GLY A 236 -6.74 -6.70 -6.51
CA GLY A 236 -7.44 -6.34 -5.28
C GLY A 236 -6.99 -7.10 -4.02
N LEU A 237 -6.21 -8.19 -4.16
CA LEU A 237 -5.70 -8.95 -3.02
C LEU A 237 -4.31 -8.46 -2.59
N GLU A 238 -4.21 -8.10 -1.32
CA GLU A 238 -2.98 -7.70 -0.64
C GLU A 238 -2.72 -8.60 0.58
N LEU A 239 -1.49 -9.10 0.72
CA LEU A 239 -1.04 -9.80 1.92
C LEU A 239 -0.39 -8.81 2.87
N LEU A 240 -0.72 -8.92 4.15
CA LEU A 240 -0.37 -7.92 5.15
C LEU A 240 0.25 -8.60 6.36
N SER A 241 1.21 -7.94 6.97
CA SER A 241 1.89 -8.46 8.15
C SER A 241 2.39 -7.31 9.01
N ASP A 242 1.99 -7.30 10.27
CA ASP A 242 2.52 -6.36 11.27
C ASP A 242 3.16 -7.10 12.44
N ILE A 243 4.24 -6.53 12.98
CA ILE A 243 4.79 -6.87 14.29
C ILE A 243 4.63 -5.64 15.18
N ARG A 244 4.07 -5.82 16.37
CA ARG A 244 3.91 -4.77 17.37
C ARG A 244 4.53 -5.24 18.68
N THR A 245 5.34 -4.39 19.31
CA THR A 245 5.84 -4.60 20.67
C THR A 245 5.43 -3.41 21.52
N SER A 246 4.77 -3.67 22.63
CA SER A 246 4.27 -2.66 23.56
C SER A 246 4.74 -2.97 24.98
N GLU A 247 5.27 -1.96 25.67
CA GLU A 247 5.72 -2.04 27.05
C GLU A 247 4.64 -1.47 27.97
N TYR A 248 3.99 -2.32 28.76
CA TYR A 248 3.05 -1.91 29.81
C TYR A 248 3.74 -1.88 31.17
N GLN A 249 3.06 -1.34 32.19
CA GLN A 249 3.55 -1.43 33.57
C GLN A 249 3.67 -2.88 34.05
N SER A 250 2.80 -3.77 33.56
CA SER A 250 2.77 -5.18 33.93
C SER A 250 3.79 -6.04 33.20
N GLY A 251 4.24 -5.61 32.01
CA GLY A 251 5.18 -6.36 31.19
C GLY A 251 5.08 -6.03 29.71
N ARG A 252 5.96 -6.67 28.94
CA ARG A 252 6.00 -6.56 27.48
C ARG A 252 4.93 -7.43 26.86
N VAL A 253 4.23 -6.88 25.87
CA VAL A 253 3.37 -7.63 24.96
C VAL A 253 3.93 -7.52 23.55
N THR A 254 4.12 -8.65 22.88
CA THR A 254 4.52 -8.69 21.47
C THR A 254 3.47 -9.41 20.65
N SER A 255 3.04 -8.79 19.55
CA SER A 255 2.02 -9.32 18.65
C SER A 255 2.53 -9.45 17.22
N PHE A 256 2.18 -10.55 16.56
CA PHE A 256 2.36 -10.78 15.15
C PHE A 256 1.00 -10.93 14.47
N LEU A 257 0.73 -10.09 13.46
CA LEU A 257 -0.59 -9.93 12.85
C LEU A 257 -0.54 -10.17 11.33
N PRO A 258 -0.33 -11.41 10.86
CA PRO A 258 -0.48 -11.73 9.45
C PRO A 258 -1.94 -11.64 9.02
N GLY A 259 -2.18 -11.33 7.76
CA GLY A 259 -3.52 -11.34 7.20
C GLY A 259 -3.56 -10.98 5.73
N ALA A 260 -4.78 -10.75 5.26
CA ALA A 260 -5.07 -10.39 3.89
C ALA A 260 -6.12 -9.29 3.84
N GLN A 261 -6.05 -8.47 2.81
CA GLN A 261 -7.10 -7.53 2.45
C GLN A 261 -7.50 -7.79 1.01
N TYR A 262 -8.81 -7.77 0.76
CA TYR A 262 -9.36 -7.82 -0.57
C TYR A 262 -10.19 -6.56 -0.83
N THR A 263 -9.79 -5.78 -1.82
CA THR A 263 -10.53 -4.61 -2.31
C THR A 263 -11.24 -5.02 -3.59
N PHE A 264 -12.57 -4.93 -3.58
CA PHE A 264 -13.40 -5.31 -4.72
C PHE A 264 -13.29 -4.24 -5.83
N ALA A 265 -13.54 -4.64 -7.08
CA ALA A 265 -13.53 -3.74 -8.22
C ALA A 265 -14.42 -2.51 -7.99
N GLY A 266 -13.92 -1.33 -8.40
CA GLY A 266 -14.58 -0.04 -8.15
C GLY A 266 -14.59 0.40 -6.68
N GLU A 267 -13.83 -0.25 -5.80
CA GLU A 267 -13.71 0.03 -4.35
C GLU A 267 -15.05 0.03 -3.58
N ALA A 268 -16.07 -0.60 -4.18
CA ALA A 268 -17.41 -0.73 -3.64
C ALA A 268 -17.43 -1.53 -2.33
N ALA A 269 -16.44 -2.39 -2.12
CA ALA A 269 -16.23 -3.07 -0.86
C ALA A 269 -14.75 -3.32 -0.59
N GLU A 270 -14.41 -3.45 0.68
CA GLU A 270 -13.10 -3.87 1.16
C GLU A 270 -13.29 -4.79 2.35
N ILE A 271 -12.57 -5.91 2.37
CA ILE A 271 -12.57 -6.87 3.48
C ILE A 271 -11.13 -7.11 3.91
N GLU A 272 -10.85 -6.92 5.20
CA GLU A 272 -9.57 -7.27 5.82
C GLU A 272 -9.80 -8.37 6.85
N VAL A 273 -8.96 -9.41 6.81
CA VAL A 273 -8.88 -10.43 7.85
C VAL A 273 -7.46 -10.45 8.40
N ARG A 274 -7.33 -10.58 9.72
CA ARG A 274 -6.05 -10.76 10.40
C ARG A 274 -6.14 -11.91 11.39
N TYR A 275 -5.12 -12.75 11.38
CA TYR A 275 -4.84 -13.65 12.47
C TYR A 275 -3.94 -12.91 13.47
N ILE A 276 -4.29 -12.95 14.74
CA ILE A 276 -3.62 -12.23 15.83
C ILE A 276 -2.89 -13.27 16.66
N ASN A 277 -1.57 -13.13 16.78
CA ASN A 277 -0.74 -13.95 17.64
C ASN A 277 -0.11 -13.03 18.67
N VAL A 278 -0.26 -13.33 19.95
CA VAL A 278 0.23 -12.49 21.04
C VAL A 278 1.06 -13.35 21.98
N ARG A 279 2.22 -12.84 22.34
CA ARG A 279 2.96 -13.25 23.52
C ARG A 279 2.76 -12.17 24.57
N ASP A 280 2.05 -12.52 25.62
CA ASP A 280 1.53 -11.58 26.61
C ASP A 280 2.57 -11.22 27.68
N GLU A 281 2.14 -10.38 28.64
CA GLU A 281 2.98 -9.90 29.75
C GLU A 281 3.54 -11.01 30.65
N ASN A 282 2.97 -12.22 30.58
CA ASN A 282 3.39 -13.40 31.32
C ASN A 282 4.12 -14.42 30.43
N ASP A 283 4.56 -14.02 29.23
CA ASP A 283 5.18 -14.87 28.20
C ASP A 283 4.24 -15.98 27.68
N GLN A 284 2.93 -15.87 27.90
CA GLN A 284 1.97 -16.84 27.39
C GLN A 284 1.57 -16.51 25.96
N HIS A 285 1.44 -17.55 25.13
CA HIS A 285 0.94 -17.40 23.78
C HIS A 285 -0.59 -17.43 23.76
N ARG A 286 -1.18 -16.42 23.12
CA ARG A 286 -2.61 -16.30 22.86
C ARG A 286 -2.81 -16.00 21.39
N SER A 287 -3.96 -16.39 20.85
CA SER A 287 -4.27 -16.09 19.46
C SER A 287 -5.73 -15.90 19.23
N GLY A 288 -6.06 -15.16 18.18
CA GLY A 288 -7.43 -14.97 17.73
C GLY A 288 -7.46 -14.39 16.34
N TYR A 289 -8.58 -13.81 15.96
CA TYR A 289 -8.75 -13.28 14.63
C TYR A 289 -9.65 -12.05 14.65
N ARG A 290 -9.47 -11.19 13.65
CA ARG A 290 -10.36 -10.05 13.42
C ARG A 290 -10.70 -9.94 11.94
N MET A 291 -11.90 -9.43 11.69
CA MET A 291 -12.42 -9.11 10.38
C MET A 291 -12.91 -7.67 10.38
N ARG A 292 -12.54 -6.93 9.34
CA ARG A 292 -13.06 -5.61 9.05
C ARG A 292 -13.68 -5.62 7.67
N SER A 293 -14.79 -4.94 7.51
CA SER A 293 -15.42 -4.78 6.20
C SER A 293 -15.90 -3.35 6.04
N THR A 294 -15.70 -2.80 4.86
CA THR A 294 -16.27 -1.51 4.46
C THR A 294 -17.04 -1.73 3.18
N PHE A 295 -18.30 -1.33 3.18
CA PHE A 295 -19.16 -1.33 1.99
C PHE A 295 -19.48 0.11 1.62
N ARG A 296 -19.24 0.49 0.38
CA ARG A 296 -19.46 1.83 -0.16
C ARG A 296 -20.54 1.74 -1.24
N PRO A 297 -21.84 1.75 -0.87
CA PRO A 297 -22.90 1.84 -1.87
C PRO A 297 -22.77 3.14 -2.66
N THR A 298 -23.37 3.20 -3.85
CA THR A 298 -23.37 4.42 -4.67
C THR A 298 -23.89 5.63 -3.87
N GLY A 299 -23.17 6.76 -3.92
CA GLY A 299 -23.52 7.98 -3.17
C GLY A 299 -22.55 8.28 -2.02
N PRO A 300 -22.96 9.09 -1.03
CA PRO A 300 -22.04 9.59 0.01
C PRO A 300 -21.81 8.61 1.16
N TRP A 301 -22.41 7.42 1.13
CA TRP A 301 -22.49 6.55 2.31
C TRP A 301 -21.42 5.46 2.31
N ALA A 302 -20.98 5.07 3.50
CA ALA A 302 -20.28 3.81 3.70
C ALA A 302 -20.74 3.12 4.99
N VAL A 303 -20.78 1.80 4.97
CA VAL A 303 -21.08 0.95 6.12
C VAL A 303 -19.80 0.23 6.52
N HIS A 304 -19.45 0.30 7.78
CA HIS A 304 -18.29 -0.36 8.35
C HIS A 304 -18.74 -1.44 9.32
N LEU A 305 -18.22 -2.65 9.15
CA LEU A 305 -18.46 -3.77 10.06
C LEU A 305 -17.13 -4.21 10.66
N TYR A 306 -17.15 -4.53 11.94
CA TYR A 306 -16.01 -5.03 12.70
C TYR A 306 -16.43 -6.25 13.51
N TYR A 307 -15.62 -7.29 13.44
CA TYR A 307 -15.71 -8.44 14.32
C TYR A 307 -14.30 -8.84 14.78
N ALA A 308 -14.14 -9.20 16.05
CA ALA A 308 -12.94 -9.82 16.56
C ALA A 308 -13.29 -10.83 17.65
N ASP A 309 -12.56 -11.94 17.64
CA ASP A 309 -12.46 -12.89 18.74
C ASP A 309 -10.97 -13.08 18.99
N ALA A 310 -10.42 -12.23 19.85
CA ALA A 310 -8.98 -12.07 19.96
C ALA A 310 -8.52 -11.55 21.33
N PRO A 311 -7.26 -11.84 21.71
CA PRO A 311 -6.66 -11.26 22.90
C PRO A 311 -6.49 -9.74 22.74
N GLU A 312 -6.89 -9.00 23.77
CA GLU A 312 -6.67 -7.55 23.89
C GLU A 312 -5.86 -7.26 25.16
N SER A 313 -4.78 -6.50 25.01
CA SER A 313 -3.96 -6.03 26.13
C SER A 313 -4.44 -4.67 26.60
N SER A 314 -4.92 -4.61 27.83
CA SER A 314 -5.43 -3.39 28.47
C SER A 314 -5.25 -3.52 29.98
N ASP A 315 -5.05 -2.40 30.68
CA ASP A 315 -5.00 -2.40 32.15
C ASP A 315 -3.89 -3.30 32.73
N GLY A 316 -2.83 -3.51 31.95
CA GLY A 316 -1.70 -4.36 32.32
C GLY A 316 -2.00 -5.87 32.23
N ALA A 317 -3.09 -6.29 31.61
CA ALA A 317 -3.35 -7.71 31.40
C ALA A 317 -3.83 -7.96 29.97
N THR A 318 -3.45 -9.12 29.42
CA THR A 318 -4.00 -9.59 28.15
C THR A 318 -5.16 -10.54 28.41
N VAL A 319 -6.34 -10.18 27.90
CA VAL A 319 -7.59 -10.92 28.11
C VAL A 319 -8.25 -11.27 26.78
N GLU A 320 -8.97 -12.38 26.74
CA GLU A 320 -9.78 -12.74 25.57
C GLU A 320 -11.00 -11.82 25.49
N VAL A 321 -11.24 -11.26 24.31
CA VAL A 321 -12.35 -10.35 24.04
C VAL A 321 -13.04 -10.74 22.75
N GLN A 322 -14.36 -10.82 22.79
CA GLN A 322 -15.19 -10.84 21.60
C GLN A 322 -15.81 -9.48 21.37
N SER A 323 -15.51 -8.85 20.23
CA SER A 323 -15.93 -7.49 19.90
C SER A 323 -16.67 -7.45 18.58
N TYR A 324 -17.78 -6.73 18.55
CA TYR A 324 -18.61 -6.49 17.37
C TYR A 324 -18.88 -5.00 17.26
N ALA A 325 -18.76 -4.41 16.08
CA ALA A 325 -19.16 -3.03 15.87
C ALA A 325 -19.70 -2.78 14.46
N ALA A 326 -20.60 -1.81 14.37
CA ALA A 326 -21.14 -1.32 13.11
C ALA A 326 -21.05 0.20 13.08
N GLY A 327 -20.60 0.75 11.95
CA GLY A 327 -20.48 2.19 11.75
C GLY A 327 -21.14 2.64 10.46
N LEU A 328 -21.83 3.77 10.53
CA LEU A 328 -22.37 4.48 9.36
C LEU A 328 -21.54 5.73 9.12
N GLU A 329 -20.97 5.82 7.92
CA GLU A 329 -20.21 6.97 7.45
C GLU A 329 -20.98 7.72 6.38
N MET A 330 -20.94 9.05 6.45
CA MET A 330 -21.44 9.96 5.44
C MET A 330 -20.31 10.89 4.98
N ARG A 331 -20.11 10.97 3.66
CA ARG A 331 -19.14 11.86 3.02
C ARG A 331 -19.83 13.13 2.52
N PHE A 332 -19.21 14.26 2.81
CA PHE A 332 -19.61 15.57 2.33
C PHE A 332 -18.59 16.06 1.31
N GLY A 333 -18.99 16.06 0.04
CA GLY A 333 -18.07 16.32 -1.06
C GLY A 333 -16.93 15.31 -1.10
N ARG A 334 -15.74 15.76 -1.53
CA ARG A 334 -14.56 14.90 -1.69
C ARG A 334 -13.62 14.91 -0.49
N THR A 335 -13.86 15.79 0.49
CA THR A 335 -12.86 16.13 1.52
C THR A 335 -13.29 15.78 2.94
N THR A 336 -14.58 15.66 3.25
CA THR A 336 -15.03 15.50 4.63
C THR A 336 -15.84 14.23 4.79
N ALA A 337 -15.63 13.50 5.88
CA ALA A 337 -16.42 12.33 6.25
C ALA A 337 -16.75 12.35 7.74
N LEU A 338 -18.00 12.05 8.07
CA LEU A 338 -18.48 11.87 9.45
C LEU A 338 -18.89 10.42 9.63
N ARG A 339 -18.46 9.78 10.71
CA ARG A 339 -18.81 8.39 11.03
C ARG A 339 -19.30 8.25 12.46
N LEU A 340 -20.48 7.66 12.62
CA LEU A 340 -21.00 7.20 13.90
C LEU A 340 -20.82 5.68 13.98
N THR A 341 -20.20 5.19 15.06
CA THR A 341 -19.99 3.76 15.29
C THR A 341 -20.59 3.35 16.63
N ALA A 342 -21.26 2.21 16.65
CA ALA A 342 -21.70 1.54 17.86
C ALA A 342 -21.05 0.16 17.96
N GLY A 343 -20.56 -0.19 19.15
CA GLY A 343 -19.86 -1.44 19.38
C GLY A 343 -20.22 -2.10 20.70
N LYS A 344 -20.01 -3.41 20.78
CA LYS A 344 -20.17 -4.23 21.97
C LYS A 344 -18.96 -5.14 22.12
N GLU A 345 -18.43 -5.21 23.33
CA GLU A 345 -17.38 -6.14 23.71
C GLU A 345 -17.86 -7.03 24.84
N LEU A 346 -17.62 -8.31 24.70
CA LEU A 346 -17.83 -9.33 25.71
C LEU A 346 -16.48 -9.65 26.32
N ARG A 347 -16.34 -9.37 27.62
CA ARG A 347 -15.10 -9.64 28.36
C ARG A 347 -15.42 -10.44 29.60
N THR A 348 -14.46 -11.23 30.06
CA THR A 348 -14.60 -12.05 31.27
C THR A 348 -14.95 -11.21 32.51
N ALA A 349 -14.38 -10.00 32.63
CA ALA A 349 -14.57 -9.15 33.78
C ALA A 349 -15.87 -8.31 33.72
N TYR A 350 -16.25 -7.82 32.55
CA TYR A 350 -17.44 -6.99 32.31
C TYR A 350 -17.66 -6.83 30.80
N ASP A 351 -18.89 -6.62 30.37
CA ASP A 351 -19.16 -6.20 28.99
C ASP A 351 -19.04 -4.69 28.85
N ARG A 352 -18.59 -4.24 27.68
CA ARG A 352 -18.48 -2.82 27.28
C ARG A 352 -19.39 -2.53 26.09
N THR A 353 -20.15 -1.45 26.13
CA THR A 353 -20.89 -0.91 24.98
C THR A 353 -20.27 0.43 24.61
N ASP A 354 -19.77 0.59 23.39
CA ASP A 354 -19.12 1.82 22.92
C ASP A 354 -19.98 2.57 21.90
N ILE A 355 -19.99 3.90 22.00
CA ILE A 355 -20.46 4.79 20.96
C ILE A 355 -19.34 5.77 20.63
N SER A 356 -18.98 5.88 19.35
CA SER A 356 -17.95 6.79 18.88
C SER A 356 -18.38 7.61 17.66
N LEU A 357 -17.91 8.86 17.62
CA LEU A 357 -18.08 9.79 16.51
C LEU A 357 -16.71 10.18 15.97
N SER A 358 -16.50 9.97 14.68
CA SER A 358 -15.27 10.34 13.97
C SER A 358 -15.54 11.38 12.89
N LEU A 359 -14.75 12.44 12.85
CA LEU A 359 -14.73 13.43 11.79
C LEU A 359 -13.38 13.40 11.10
N ALA A 360 -13.37 13.01 9.83
CA ALA A 360 -12.19 13.03 8.98
C ALA A 360 -12.30 14.18 7.96
N ARG A 361 -11.19 14.88 7.72
CA ARG A 361 -11.09 15.92 6.71
C ARG A 361 -9.76 15.89 5.98
N SER A 362 -9.82 15.94 4.66
CA SER A 362 -8.66 16.12 3.78
C SER A 362 -8.60 17.57 3.29
N PHE A 363 -7.39 18.13 3.26
CA PHE A 363 -7.06 19.48 2.81
C PHE A 363 -6.12 19.44 1.62
#